data_AF-A0A9D1E7K7-F1
#
_entry.id   AF-A0A9D1E7K7-F1
#
_cell.length_a   1.000
_cell.length_b   1.000
_cell.length_c   1.000
_cell.angle_alpha   90.00
_cell.angle_beta   90.00
_cell.angle_gamma   90.00
#
_symmetry.space_group_name_H-M   'P 1'
#
loop_
_entity.id
_entity.type
_entity.pdbx_description
1 polymer ?
#
loop_
_entity_poly.entity_id
_entity_poly.type
_entity_poly.pdbx_seq_one_letter_code
_entity_poly.pdbx_strand_id
1 'polypeptide(L)'
;MDKNSDLENALKKCAVGFDTSETVEEFAVQDGELKLVKRKVTRRDIPPDIKAVKMLLDGRRDGDLSDEELIAEREKLMKMLKEEDFD
;
A
#
# COMPACT_ATOMS: atom_id res chain seq x y z
N MET A 1 15.93 -1.11 -9.74
CA MET A 1 14.54 -0.98 -9.26
C MET A 1 14.09 -2.34 -8.80
N ASP A 2 13.72 -2.45 -7.53
CA ASP A 2 13.28 -3.70 -6.92
C ASP A 2 11.76 -3.80 -7.08
N LYS A 3 11.29 -4.70 -7.95
CA LYS A 3 9.88 -4.82 -8.34
C LYS A 3 8.97 -5.19 -7.17
N ASN A 4 9.53 -5.78 -6.10
CA ASN A 4 8.75 -6.23 -4.95
C ASN A 4 8.30 -5.04 -4.08
N SER A 5 9.17 -4.05 -3.91
CA SER A 5 8.88 -2.82 -3.17
C SER A 5 7.80 -1.98 -3.86
N ASP A 6 7.84 -1.89 -5.18
CA ASP A 6 6.83 -1.15 -5.95
C ASP A 6 5.44 -1.79 -5.83
N LEU A 7 5.39 -3.13 -5.80
CA LEU A 7 4.14 -3.88 -5.62
C LEU A 7 3.55 -3.69 -4.23
N GLU A 8 4.38 -3.75 -3.19
CA GLU A 8 3.95 -3.54 -1.80
C GLU A 8 3.39 -2.12 -1.61
N ASN A 9 4.06 -1.11 -2.19
CA ASN A 9 3.60 0.28 -2.14
C ASN A 9 2.27 0.49 -2.88
N ALA A 10 2.09 -0.18 -4.02
CA ALA A 10 0.81 -0.14 -4.75
C ALA A 10 -0.31 -0.77 -3.91
N LEU A 11 -0.05 -1.92 -3.27
CA LEU A 11 -1.01 -2.60 -2.40
C LEU A 11 -1.41 -1.72 -1.21
N LYS A 12 -0.44 -1.05 -0.56
CA LYS A 12 -0.68 -0.10 0.53
C LYS A 12 -1.56 1.07 0.08
N LYS A 13 -1.30 1.65 -1.10
CA LYS A 13 -2.14 2.73 -1.65
C LYS A 13 -3.59 2.28 -1.85
N CYS A 14 -3.81 1.09 -2.39
CA CYS A 14 -5.17 0.55 -2.54
C CYS A 14 -5.84 0.30 -1.17
N ALA A 15 -5.08 -0.17 -0.18
CA ALA A 15 -5.61 -0.46 1.15
C ALA A 15 -6.11 0.79 1.89
N VAL A 16 -5.42 1.93 1.75
CA VAL A 16 -5.77 3.18 2.45
C VAL A 16 -6.67 4.12 1.64
N GLY A 17 -6.87 3.84 0.36
CA GLY A 17 -7.54 4.74 -0.57
C GLY A 17 -6.61 5.88 -1.02
N PHE A 18 -6.90 6.49 -2.17
CA PHE A 18 -6.10 7.59 -2.70
C PHE A 18 -6.87 8.42 -3.72
N ASP A 19 -6.47 9.69 -3.85
CA ASP A 19 -6.91 10.55 -4.92
C ASP A 19 -6.05 10.35 -6.18
N THR A 20 -6.70 10.35 -7.34
CA THR A 20 -6.03 10.37 -8.63
C THR A 20 -6.61 11.46 -9.52
N SER A 21 -5.76 12.02 -10.39
CA SER A 21 -6.18 13.03 -11.35
C SER A 21 -5.67 12.73 -12.75
N GLU A 22 -6.57 12.82 -13.72
CA GLU A 22 -6.27 12.70 -15.14
C GLU A 22 -6.42 14.08 -15.78
N THR A 23 -5.42 14.52 -16.54
CA THR A 23 -5.47 15.80 -17.27
C THR A 23 -5.44 15.54 -18.76
N VAL A 24 -6.45 16.04 -19.48
CA VAL A 24 -6.55 16.00 -20.93
C VAL A 24 -6.35 17.41 -21.48
N GLU A 25 -5.37 17.56 -22.36
CA GLU A 25 -5.02 18.81 -23.01
C GLU A 25 -5.26 18.70 -24.51
N GLU A 26 -6.14 19.55 -25.04
CA GLU A 26 -6.41 19.66 -26.48
C GLU A 26 -5.61 20.86 -27.01
N PHE A 27 -4.83 20.65 -28.07
CA PHE A 27 -4.04 21.69 -28.74
C PHE A 27 -4.57 21.91 -30.16
N ALA A 28 -4.60 23.16 -30.62
CA ALA A 28 -4.95 23.52 -31.98
C ALA A 28 -3.93 24.51 -32.55
N VAL A 29 -3.73 24.46 -33.86
CA VAL A 29 -2.89 25.45 -34.55
C VAL A 29 -3.70 26.71 -34.77
N GLN A 30 -3.28 27.81 -34.17
CA GLN A 30 -3.81 29.16 -34.40
C GLN A 30 -2.64 30.05 -34.82
N ASP A 31 -2.78 30.70 -35.98
CA ASP A 31 -1.76 31.59 -36.53
C ASP A 31 -0.40 30.92 -36.79
N GLY A 32 -0.41 29.62 -37.10
CA GLY A 32 0.81 28.83 -37.33
C GLY A 32 1.50 28.32 -36.06
N GLU A 33 0.98 28.66 -34.88
CA GLU A 33 1.50 28.20 -33.58
C GLU A 33 0.55 27.20 -32.90
N LEU A 34 1.12 26.18 -32.26
CA LEU A 34 0.37 25.19 -31.50
C LEU A 34 -0.05 25.80 -30.14
N LYS A 35 -1.33 26.12 -29.99
CA LYS A 35 -1.89 26.70 -28.76
C LYS A 35 -2.76 25.68 -28.02
N LEU A 36 -2.63 25.62 -26.70
CA LEU A 36 -3.53 24.86 -25.83
C LEU A 36 -4.92 25.49 -25.89
N VAL A 37 -5.89 24.78 -26.43
CA VAL A 37 -7.27 25.27 -26.57
C VAL A 37 -8.17 24.85 -25.42
N LYS A 38 -7.86 23.73 -24.77
CA LYS A 38 -8.69 23.22 -23.67
C LYS A 38 -7.90 22.31 -22.76
N ARG A 39 -8.12 22.45 -21.46
CA ARG A 39 -7.59 21.56 -20.43
C ARG A 39 -8.75 21.05 -19.58
N LYS A 40 -8.93 19.73 -19.54
CA LYS A 40 -9.91 19.06 -18.68
C LYS A 40 -9.17 18.26 -17.62
N VAL A 41 -9.39 18.59 -16.34
CA VAL A 41 -8.84 17.86 -15.19
C VAL A 41 -9.96 17.06 -14.55
N THR A 42 -9.83 15.74 -14.53
CA THR A 42 -10.76 14.82 -13.86
C THR A 42 -10.10 14.30 -12.59
N ARG A 43 -10.67 14.61 -11.43
CA ARG A 43 -10.24 14.04 -10.14
C ARG A 43 -11.17 12.90 -9.75
N ARG A 44 -10.60 11.80 -9.28
CA ARG A 44 -11.34 10.64 -8.77
C ARG A 44 -10.80 10.33 -7.38
N ASP A 45 -11.71 10.19 -6.43
CA ASP A 45 -11.45 9.63 -5.12
C ASP A 45 -11.59 8.10 -5.23
N ILE A 46 -10.55 7.38 -4.86
CA ILE A 46 -10.55 5.92 -4.80
C ILE A 46 -10.66 5.53 -3.32
N PRO A 47 -11.80 4.95 -2.89
CA PRO A 47 -11.99 4.62 -1.49
C PRO A 47 -11.05 3.48 -1.06
N PRO A 48 -10.83 3.33 0.27
CA PRO A 48 -10.06 2.21 0.83
C PRO A 48 -10.61 0.83 0.40
N ASP A 49 -9.72 -0.07 -0.05
CA ASP A 49 -10.09 -1.45 -0.42
C ASP A 49 -9.84 -2.42 0.75
N ILE A 50 -10.93 -2.90 1.34
CA ILE A 50 -10.90 -3.86 2.45
C ILE A 50 -10.21 -5.19 2.08
N LYS A 51 -10.21 -5.59 0.80
CA LYS A 51 -9.49 -6.79 0.36
C LYS A 51 -7.99 -6.57 0.40
N ALA A 52 -7.51 -5.40 -0.03
CA ALA A 52 -6.11 -5.02 0.08
C ALA A 52 -5.67 -4.91 1.55
N VAL A 53 -6.52 -4.33 2.41
CA VAL A 53 -6.30 -4.34 3.87
C VAL A 53 -6.18 -5.76 4.42
N LYS A 54 -7.12 -6.64 4.07
CA LYS A 54 -7.09 -8.04 4.52
C LYS A 54 -5.82 -8.76 4.06
N MET A 55 -5.38 -8.57 2.82
CA MET A 55 -4.13 -9.18 2.31
C MET A 55 -2.90 -8.72 3.10
N LEU A 56 -2.83 -7.45 3.50
CA LEU A 56 -1.74 -6.92 4.33
C LEU A 56 -1.77 -7.49 5.77
N LEU A 57 -2.96 -7.70 6.33
CA LEU A 57 -3.13 -8.32 7.65
C LEU A 57 -2.84 -9.82 7.63
N ASP A 58 -3.35 -10.53 6.63
CA ASP A 58 -3.17 -11.98 6.43
C ASP A 58 -1.74 -12.34 5.98
N GLY A 59 -1.00 -11.38 5.42
CA GLY A 59 0.41 -11.51 5.05
C GLY A 59 1.35 -11.55 6.26
N ARG A 60 0.92 -11.08 7.44
CA ARG A 60 1.64 -11.28 8.69
C ARG A 60 1.28 -12.61 9.35
N ARG A 61 1.53 -13.72 8.65
CA ARG A 61 1.45 -15.06 9.27
C ARG A 61 2.82 -15.43 9.82
N ASP A 62 2.83 -16.17 10.93
CA ASP A 62 3.99 -16.56 11.75
C ASP A 62 5.16 -17.25 10.98
N GLY A 63 4.99 -17.55 9.69
CA GLY A 63 6.03 -18.11 8.83
C GLY A 63 6.98 -17.11 8.16
N ASP A 64 6.76 -15.80 8.34
CA ASP A 64 7.62 -14.73 7.77
C ASP A 64 8.66 -14.17 8.78
N LEU A 65 8.67 -14.67 10.02
CA LEU A 65 9.69 -14.34 11.01
C LEU A 65 10.98 -15.11 10.70
N SER A 66 12.14 -14.46 10.78
CA SER A 66 13.41 -15.17 10.67
C SER A 66 13.59 -16.17 11.82
N ASP A 67 14.49 -17.14 11.68
CA ASP A 67 14.81 -18.08 12.76
C ASP A 67 15.17 -17.33 14.07
N GLU A 68 15.87 -16.19 13.97
CA GLU A 68 16.18 -15.36 15.13
C GLU A 68 14.94 -14.72 15.76
N GLU A 69 14.01 -14.21 14.94
CA GLU A 69 12.78 -13.59 15.41
C GLU A 69 11.83 -14.62 16.04
N LEU A 70 11.77 -15.84 15.49
CA LEU A 70 11.02 -16.96 16.06
C LEU A 70 11.59 -17.40 17.40
N ILE A 71 12.92 -17.44 17.55
CA ILE A 71 13.57 -17.77 18.83
C ILE A 71 13.27 -16.69 19.87
N ALA A 72 13.37 -15.41 19.50
CA ALA A 72 13.07 -14.30 20.39
C ALA A 72 11.61 -14.33 20.87
N GLU A 73 10.65 -14.58 19.96
CA GLU A 73 9.24 -14.67 20.34
C GLU A 73 8.96 -15.91 21.18
N ARG A 74 9.61 -17.05 20.90
CA ARG A 74 9.55 -18.25 21.74
C ARG A 74 10.05 -17.98 23.16
N GLU A 75 11.18 -17.31 23.32
CA GLU A 75 11.75 -17.01 24.64
C GLU A 75 10.86 -16.07 25.45
N LYS A 76 10.29 -15.05 24.80
CA LYS A 76 9.32 -14.13 25.39
C LYS A 76 8.06 -14.87 25.85
N LEU A 77 7.48 -15.73 25.02
CA LEU A 77 6.30 -16.53 25.37
C LEU A 77 6.59 -17.52 26.50
N MET A 78 7.77 -18.16 26.50
CA MET A 78 8.22 -19.03 27.60
C MET A 78 8.39 -18.27 28.92
N LYS A 79 8.81 -17.01 28.87
CA LYS A 79 8.88 -16.15 30.04
C LYS A 79 7.48 -15.80 30.54
N MET A 80 6.57 -15.41 29.65
CA MET A 80 5.18 -15.12 30.01
C MET A 80 4.48 -16.32 30.64
N LEU A 81 4.67 -17.54 30.11
CA LEU A 81 4.08 -18.75 30.68
C LEU A 81 4.63 -19.09 32.08
N LYS A 82 5.89 -18.77 32.35
CA LYS A 82 6.49 -18.94 33.69
C LYS A 82 6.04 -17.86 34.67
N GLU A 83 5.68 -16.69 34.17
CA GLU A 83 5.15 -15.57 34.97
C GLU A 83 3.64 -15.71 35.20
N GLU A 84 2.92 -16.34 34.27
CA GLU A 84 1.52 -16.79 34.39
C GLU A 84 1.42 -18.23 34.88
N ASP A 85 2.31 -18.68 35.78
CA ASP A 85 2.00 -19.85 36.62
C ASP A 85 0.74 -19.51 37.43
N PHE A 86 -0.40 -19.98 36.90
CA PHE A 86 -1.71 -19.92 37.51
C PHE A 86 -1.64 -20.53 38.92
N ASP A 87 -1.93 -19.73 39.95
CA ASP A 87 -2.43 -20.21 41.25
C ASP A 87 -3.84 -20.80 41.09
#